data_AF-Q21K72-F1
#
_entry.id   AF-Q21K72-F1
#
_cell.length_a   1.000
_cell.length_b   1.000
_cell.length_c   1.000
_cell.angle_alpha   90.00
_cell.angle_beta   90.00
_cell.angle_gamma   90.00
#
_symmetry.space_group_name_H-M   'P 1'
#
loop_
_entity.id
_entity.type
_entity.pdbx_description
1 polymer ?
#
loop_
_entity_poly.entity_id
_entity_poly.type
_entity_poly.pdbx_seq_one_letter_code
_entity_poly.pdbx_strand_id
1 'polypeptide(L)'
;MSLFKARIRIADTNDAGLVLASLGGDRDAFCEIVTRYQNLLCSLAYSSLGDLKYSEDVTQETFVEAWKKLDSLRDPEKLKSWLCGILRYKVSHFRRKEANQPIKGADELEELDEKNETPASEGKLEDQAISAQQQALLWQALEKMPETYREPLILFYREQCSVEYVASQLDLTEDTVKQRLSRGRKQLQKAMITFVEDTLTKSKQGTAFTVAVMAAIQGISPPVKASILGTGAVKGGLLFKWASLLIFMASFAGIISSYFGLRAGLAQSRTQRERKRTILFVSLFFGIVIIYILGMFGLKHFAVNDHTMAAGYSTAAHLLVLAFITSYVVLVIRMLKGMRKLRAQERLFHPEAFQAQADQLHSKQREYKSRLRLGGIPLIHFRFGMPEIGDKPIVGWIAGGDLAYGILFAWGGVAIAPISVGIISIGAISIGAVGFGLFGIGTIAVGAIAFGASAIGYKAYASFSSLGWESAFSNGFSTAIDAAIGPIAIAQEVNTPLAADIANLSLMDQSYLWIMAAIIVLVIVPAVLHSNKVRKIMGKH
;
A
#
# COMPACT_ATOMS: atom_id res chain seq x y z
N MET A 1 70.77 10.58 -4.90
CA MET A 1 70.27 9.21 -5.12
C MET A 1 68.81 9.18 -4.71
N SER A 2 67.89 9.48 -5.64
CA SER A 2 67.36 8.57 -6.67
C SER A 2 66.47 7.49 -6.06
N LEU A 3 65.21 7.28 -6.46
CA LEU A 3 64.29 7.89 -7.42
C LEU A 3 62.93 7.26 -7.07
N PHE A 4 61.85 8.04 -7.09
CA PHE A 4 60.47 7.60 -7.34
C PHE A 4 60.02 6.24 -6.79
N LYS A 5 59.31 6.25 -5.66
CA LYS A 5 58.03 5.54 -5.61
C LYS A 5 56.94 6.58 -5.48
N ALA A 6 56.73 7.32 -6.57
CA ALA A 6 55.41 7.88 -6.81
C ALA A 6 54.46 6.69 -6.66
N ARG A 7 53.71 6.64 -5.56
CA ARG A 7 52.48 5.88 -5.52
C ARG A 7 51.64 6.53 -6.62
N ILE A 8 51.76 6.00 -7.84
CA ILE A 8 50.76 6.16 -8.87
C ILE A 8 49.45 5.93 -8.12
N ARG A 9 48.54 6.89 -8.13
CA ARG A 9 47.18 6.65 -7.64
C ARG A 9 46.66 5.52 -8.53
N ILE A 10 46.75 4.29 -8.04
CA ILE A 10 46.41 3.07 -8.79
C ILE A 10 44.96 3.15 -9.28
N ALA A 11 44.12 3.94 -8.59
CA ALA A 11 42.74 4.27 -8.93
C ALA A 11 42.50 4.73 -10.39
N ASP A 12 43.46 5.40 -11.04
CA ASP A 12 43.33 5.85 -12.44
C ASP A 12 44.03 4.93 -13.46
N THR A 13 44.55 3.78 -13.02
CA THR A 13 45.23 2.84 -13.91
C THR A 13 44.21 2.04 -14.73
N ASN A 14 44.38 2.03 -16.05
CA ASN A 14 43.65 1.15 -16.95
C ASN A 14 43.89 -0.33 -16.56
N ASP A 15 42.93 -1.21 -16.85
CA ASP A 15 42.97 -2.64 -16.49
C ASP A 15 44.29 -3.32 -16.88
N ALA A 16 44.81 -3.01 -18.07
CA ALA A 16 46.08 -3.54 -18.53
C ALA A 16 47.26 -3.23 -17.59
N GLY A 17 47.29 -2.02 -17.01
CA GLY A 17 48.34 -1.63 -16.07
C GLY A 17 48.21 -2.33 -14.72
N LEU A 18 46.97 -2.56 -14.26
CA LEU A 18 46.72 -3.34 -13.04
C LEU A 18 47.18 -4.80 -13.22
N VAL A 19 46.86 -5.42 -14.36
CA VAL A 19 47.28 -6.79 -14.69
C VAL A 19 48.80 -6.92 -14.69
N LEU A 20 49.50 -6.01 -15.38
CA LEU A 20 50.97 -6.04 -15.46
C LEU A 20 51.62 -5.84 -14.09
N ALA A 21 51.09 -4.93 -13.26
CA ALA A 21 51.57 -4.73 -11.88
C ALA A 21 51.34 -5.98 -11.01
N SER A 22 50.18 -6.62 -11.13
CA SER A 22 49.88 -7.88 -10.42
C SER A 22 50.78 -9.03 -10.84
N LEU A 23 51.09 -9.16 -12.14
CA LEU A 23 52.07 -10.14 -12.64
C LEU A 23 53.49 -9.85 -12.13
N GLY A 24 53.81 -8.58 -11.89
CA GLY A 24 55.03 -8.13 -11.22
C GLY A 24 55.08 -8.37 -9.71
N GLY A 25 54.03 -8.99 -9.13
CA GLY A 25 53.95 -9.33 -7.71
C GLY A 25 53.27 -8.28 -6.83
N ASP A 26 52.69 -7.23 -7.41
CA ASP A 26 51.94 -6.21 -6.66
C ASP A 26 50.54 -6.73 -6.28
N ARG A 27 50.38 -7.08 -5.01
CA ARG A 27 49.10 -7.54 -4.45
C ARG A 27 48.06 -6.41 -4.38
N ASP A 28 48.49 -5.17 -4.14
CA ASP A 28 47.58 -4.03 -4.02
C ASP A 28 46.92 -3.74 -5.38
N ALA A 29 47.67 -3.93 -6.48
CA ALA A 29 47.11 -3.82 -7.84
C ALA A 29 45.98 -4.83 -8.10
N PHE A 30 46.08 -6.04 -7.54
CA PHE A 30 45.01 -7.04 -7.69
C PHE A 30 43.84 -6.76 -6.76
N CYS A 31 44.07 -6.22 -5.57
CA CYS A 31 43.00 -5.73 -4.70
C CYS A 31 42.16 -4.64 -5.39
N GLU A 32 42.77 -3.78 -6.20
CA GLU A 32 42.04 -2.81 -7.02
C GLU A 32 41.20 -3.49 -8.11
N ILE A 33 41.72 -4.54 -8.77
CA ILE A 33 40.95 -5.35 -9.72
C ILE A 33 39.71 -5.96 -9.03
N VAL A 34 39.89 -6.53 -7.83
CA VAL A 34 38.78 -7.09 -7.04
C VAL A 34 37.75 -6.00 -6.73
N THR A 35 38.19 -4.85 -6.21
CA THR A 35 37.31 -3.73 -5.84
C THR A 35 36.51 -3.23 -7.05
N ARG A 36 37.14 -3.17 -8.23
CA ARG A 36 36.51 -2.72 -9.48
C ARG A 36 35.45 -3.69 -10.00
N TYR A 37 35.68 -5.01 -9.86
CA TYR A 37 34.85 -6.03 -10.51
C TYR A 37 33.95 -6.85 -9.57
N GLN A 38 34.08 -6.71 -8.25
CA GLN A 38 33.30 -7.50 -7.28
C GLN A 38 31.79 -7.34 -7.46
N ASN A 39 31.31 -6.11 -7.66
CA ASN A 39 29.87 -5.84 -7.80
C ASN A 39 29.31 -6.45 -9.09
N LEU A 40 30.05 -6.35 -10.19
CA LEU A 40 29.69 -6.95 -11.48
C LEU A 40 29.61 -8.48 -11.33
N LEU A 41 30.68 -9.11 -10.85
CA LEU A 41 30.76 -10.57 -10.78
C LEU A 41 29.74 -11.15 -9.79
N CYS A 42 29.56 -10.54 -8.60
CA CYS A 42 28.52 -10.93 -7.66
C CYS A 42 27.12 -10.79 -8.26
N SER A 43 26.86 -9.72 -9.01
CA SER A 43 25.55 -9.53 -9.67
C SER A 43 25.29 -10.54 -10.78
N LEU A 44 26.31 -10.89 -11.59
CA LEU A 44 26.21 -11.93 -12.61
C LEU A 44 26.05 -13.32 -12.00
N ALA A 45 26.80 -13.64 -10.95
CA ALA A 45 26.68 -14.88 -10.19
C ALA A 45 25.28 -15.01 -9.60
N TYR A 46 24.80 -13.94 -8.94
CA TYR A 46 23.46 -13.88 -8.39
C TYR A 46 22.40 -14.04 -9.48
N SER A 47 22.57 -13.40 -10.64
CA SER A 47 21.65 -13.55 -11.78
C SER A 47 21.49 -14.99 -12.28
N SER A 48 22.50 -15.83 -12.04
CA SER A 48 22.55 -17.22 -12.46
C SER A 48 22.13 -18.20 -11.36
N LEU A 49 22.38 -17.88 -10.09
CA LEU A 49 22.25 -18.80 -8.95
C LEU A 49 21.07 -18.47 -8.02
N GLY A 50 20.71 -17.20 -7.85
CA GLY A 50 19.57 -16.76 -7.02
C GLY A 50 19.77 -16.72 -5.53
N ASP A 51 20.83 -17.34 -5.04
CA ASP A 51 21.22 -17.34 -3.65
C ASP A 51 22.38 -16.36 -3.43
N LEU A 52 22.25 -15.48 -2.45
CA LEU A 52 23.27 -14.47 -2.15
C LEU A 52 24.57 -15.13 -1.69
N LYS A 53 24.48 -16.12 -0.80
CA LYS A 53 25.64 -16.81 -0.24
C LYS A 53 26.39 -17.57 -1.32
N TYR A 54 25.69 -18.34 -2.15
CA TYR A 54 26.33 -19.04 -3.27
C TYR A 54 26.91 -18.06 -4.30
N SER A 55 26.28 -16.90 -4.52
CA SER A 55 26.81 -15.89 -5.43
C SER A 55 28.12 -15.27 -4.94
N GLU A 56 28.25 -15.05 -3.62
CA GLU A 56 29.47 -14.53 -2.99
C GLU A 56 30.59 -15.58 -3.02
N ASP A 57 30.28 -16.82 -2.63
CA ASP A 57 31.24 -17.93 -2.64
C ASP A 57 31.82 -18.17 -4.05
N VAL A 58 30.96 -18.25 -5.06
CA VAL A 58 31.38 -18.46 -6.46
C VAL A 58 32.18 -17.27 -6.99
N THR A 59 31.86 -16.05 -6.56
CA THR A 59 32.64 -14.85 -6.93
C THR A 59 34.01 -14.84 -6.26
N GLN A 60 34.09 -15.22 -4.99
CA GLN A 60 35.37 -15.38 -4.28
C GLN A 60 36.24 -16.44 -4.97
N GLU A 61 35.68 -17.62 -5.29
CA GLU A 61 36.41 -18.64 -6.04
C GLU A 61 36.89 -18.14 -7.40
N THR A 62 36.09 -17.30 -8.07
CA THR A 62 36.45 -16.70 -9.36
C THR A 62 37.68 -15.81 -9.23
N PHE A 63 37.75 -14.95 -8.21
CA PHE A 63 38.93 -14.11 -7.97
C PHE A 63 40.16 -14.92 -7.55
N VAL A 64 39.98 -15.97 -6.74
CA VAL A 64 41.09 -16.86 -6.37
C VAL A 64 41.64 -17.59 -7.60
N GLU A 65 40.76 -18.07 -8.47
CA GLU A 65 41.15 -18.70 -9.73
C GLU A 65 41.82 -17.71 -10.68
N ALA A 66 41.30 -16.48 -10.76
CA ALA A 66 41.87 -15.39 -11.54
C ALA A 66 43.28 -15.03 -11.06
N TRP A 67 43.51 -14.95 -9.74
CA TRP A 67 44.84 -14.70 -9.18
C TRP A 67 45.84 -15.79 -9.59
N LYS A 68 45.43 -17.07 -9.52
CA LYS A 68 46.28 -18.21 -9.86
C LYS A 68 46.62 -18.31 -11.35
N LYS A 69 45.74 -17.80 -12.21
CA LYS A 69 45.83 -17.93 -13.67
C LYS A 69 46.03 -16.61 -14.39
N LEU A 70 46.36 -15.54 -13.67
CA LEU A 70 46.47 -14.21 -14.25
C LEU A 70 47.50 -14.17 -15.40
N ASP A 71 48.54 -15.00 -15.31
CA ASP A 71 49.57 -15.23 -16.32
C ASP A 71 49.04 -15.83 -17.63
N SER A 72 47.89 -16.52 -17.58
CA SER A 72 47.23 -17.07 -18.78
C SER A 72 46.43 -16.04 -19.58
N LEU A 73 46.24 -14.82 -19.05
CA LEU A 73 45.56 -13.74 -19.73
C LEU A 73 46.45 -13.18 -20.85
N ARG A 74 46.19 -13.60 -22.09
CA ARG A 74 46.96 -13.19 -23.28
C ARG A 74 46.87 -11.70 -23.62
N ASP A 75 45.76 -11.09 -23.29
CA ASP A 75 45.45 -9.69 -23.61
C ASP A 75 44.98 -8.97 -22.34
N PRO A 76 45.85 -8.18 -21.70
CA PRO A 76 45.53 -7.47 -20.47
C PRO A 76 44.31 -6.53 -20.58
N GLU A 77 43.99 -6.04 -21.79
CA GLU A 77 42.81 -5.18 -22.01
C GLU A 77 41.49 -5.96 -21.92
N LYS A 78 41.53 -7.29 -22.00
CA LYS A 78 40.35 -8.17 -21.96
C LYS A 78 40.04 -8.71 -20.56
N LEU A 79 40.66 -8.17 -19.52
CA LEU A 79 40.51 -8.60 -18.13
C LEU A 79 39.05 -8.85 -17.73
N LYS A 80 38.16 -7.87 -17.97
CA LYS A 80 36.73 -7.97 -17.68
C LYS A 80 36.07 -9.19 -18.33
N SER A 81 36.27 -9.37 -19.63
CA SER A 81 35.68 -10.48 -20.39
C SER A 81 36.21 -11.85 -19.94
N TRP A 82 37.50 -11.89 -19.58
CA TRP A 82 38.17 -13.08 -19.06
C TRP A 82 37.66 -13.47 -17.67
N LEU A 83 37.52 -12.51 -16.75
CA LEU A 83 36.91 -12.71 -15.43
C LEU A 83 35.47 -13.24 -15.54
N CYS A 84 34.67 -12.64 -16.42
CA CYS A 84 33.31 -13.13 -16.70
C CYS A 84 33.30 -14.56 -17.27
N GLY A 85 34.33 -14.93 -18.03
CA GLY A 85 34.50 -16.30 -18.55
C GLY A 85 34.76 -17.32 -17.43
N ILE A 86 35.67 -17.00 -16.50
CA ILE A 86 35.94 -17.83 -15.32
C ILE A 86 34.67 -17.97 -14.47
N LEU A 87 33.97 -16.86 -14.24
CA LEU A 87 32.72 -16.86 -13.49
C LEU A 87 31.68 -17.80 -14.11
N ARG A 88 31.42 -17.67 -15.42
CA ARG A 88 30.46 -18.51 -16.15
C ARG A 88 30.82 -19.99 -16.06
N TYR A 89 32.10 -20.33 -16.14
CA TYR A 89 32.57 -21.70 -15.96
C TYR A 89 32.27 -22.21 -14.54
N LYS A 90 32.57 -21.42 -13.51
CA LYS A 90 32.31 -21.75 -12.10
C LYS A 90 30.81 -21.92 -11.81
N VAL A 91 29.98 -20.99 -12.28
CA VAL A 91 28.51 -21.07 -12.19
C VAL A 91 27.99 -22.34 -12.88
N SER A 92 28.45 -22.65 -14.09
CA SER A 92 28.06 -23.87 -14.81
C SER A 92 28.49 -25.15 -14.08
N HIS A 93 29.67 -25.15 -13.46
CA HIS A 93 30.13 -26.26 -12.63
C HIS A 93 29.27 -26.43 -11.37
N PHE A 94 28.97 -25.32 -10.68
CA PHE A 94 28.11 -25.31 -9.49
C PHE A 94 26.72 -25.87 -9.81
N ARG A 95 26.06 -25.39 -10.86
CA ARG A 95 24.72 -25.88 -11.26
C ARG A 95 24.70 -27.37 -11.61
N ARG A 96 25.75 -27.91 -12.23
CA ARG A 96 25.88 -29.34 -12.51
C ARG A 96 26.09 -30.17 -11.25
N LYS A 97 26.84 -29.66 -10.28
CA LYS A 97 27.07 -30.33 -9.00
C LYS A 97 25.79 -30.38 -8.15
N GLU A 98 25.01 -29.30 -8.13
CA GLU A 98 23.70 -29.25 -7.46
C GLU A 98 22.68 -30.18 -8.12
N ALA A 99 22.60 -30.20 -9.46
CA ALA A 99 21.68 -31.08 -10.18
C ALA A 99 21.95 -32.59 -9.97
N ASN A 100 23.17 -32.95 -9.58
CA ASN A 100 23.58 -34.33 -9.32
C ASN A 100 23.53 -34.72 -7.83
N GLN A 101 23.09 -33.84 -6.94
CA GLN A 101 22.85 -34.18 -5.54
C GLN A 101 21.41 -34.69 -5.36
N PRO A 102 21.18 -35.85 -4.71
CA PRO A 102 19.83 -36.29 -4.37
C PRO A 102 19.19 -35.27 -3.42
N ILE A 103 17.94 -34.91 -3.69
CA ILE A 103 17.15 -33.91 -2.96
C ILE A 103 17.09 -34.30 -1.47
N LYS A 104 17.97 -33.71 -0.64
CA LYS A 104 17.86 -33.73 0.83
C LYS A 104 16.87 -32.66 1.27
N GLY A 105 15.60 -32.83 0.92
CA GLY A 105 14.57 -31.82 1.13
C GLY A 105 13.41 -32.24 2.04
N ALA A 106 13.43 -33.44 2.63
CA ALA A 106 12.33 -33.94 3.44
C ALA A 106 12.69 -34.33 4.88
N ASP A 107 13.95 -34.64 5.20
CA ASP A 107 14.30 -35.23 6.51
C ASP A 107 15.08 -34.28 7.45
N GLU A 108 15.48 -33.07 7.04
CA GLU A 108 16.26 -32.14 7.89
C GLU A 108 15.39 -31.12 8.66
N LEU A 109 14.06 -31.24 8.62
CA LEU A 109 13.14 -30.44 9.45
C LEU A 109 12.89 -31.05 10.84
N GLU A 110 13.36 -32.27 11.13
CA GLU A 110 13.14 -32.95 12.43
C GLU A 110 14.34 -32.90 13.40
N GLU A 111 15.56 -32.52 12.98
CA GLU A 111 16.75 -32.56 13.87
C GLU A 111 17.25 -31.19 14.38
N LEU A 112 16.60 -30.08 14.04
CA LEU A 112 16.98 -28.75 14.55
C LEU A 112 16.24 -28.33 15.83
N ASP A 113 15.32 -29.17 16.34
CA ASP A 113 14.43 -28.82 17.46
C ASP A 113 15.05 -29.05 18.86
N GLU A 114 16.25 -29.62 18.98
CA GLU A 114 16.79 -30.02 20.30
C GLU A 114 18.01 -29.24 20.84
N LYS A 115 18.51 -28.17 20.20
CA LYS A 115 19.76 -27.53 20.69
C LYS A 115 19.84 -26.00 20.81
N ASN A 116 18.76 -25.24 20.73
CA ASN A 116 18.82 -23.80 21.01
C ASN A 116 17.70 -23.32 21.94
N GLU A 117 17.80 -23.66 23.23
CA GLU A 117 17.10 -22.92 24.27
C GLU A 117 17.76 -21.54 24.47
N THR A 118 17.27 -20.53 23.74
CA THR A 118 17.32 -19.12 24.18
C THR A 118 16.03 -18.42 23.74
N PRO A 119 15.34 -17.66 24.62
CA PRO A 119 14.04 -17.10 24.28
C PRO A 119 14.22 -15.86 23.39
N ALA A 120 14.20 -16.06 22.07
CA ALA A 120 14.17 -14.98 21.09
C ALA A 120 12.78 -14.90 20.42
N SER A 121 11.94 -13.99 20.93
CA SER A 121 10.79 -13.33 20.29
C SER A 121 10.21 -14.02 19.04
N GLU A 122 9.09 -14.71 19.18
CA GLU A 122 8.30 -15.40 18.14
C GLU A 122 8.10 -14.59 16.84
N GLY A 123 8.06 -13.26 16.90
CA GLY A 123 7.96 -12.40 15.71
C GLY A 123 9.14 -12.44 14.73
N LYS A 124 10.37 -12.84 15.14
CA LYS A 124 11.53 -12.89 14.24
C LYS A 124 11.57 -14.12 13.33
N LEU A 125 10.99 -15.24 13.78
CA LEU A 125 10.95 -16.48 13.01
C LEU A 125 9.91 -16.39 11.87
N GLU A 126 8.75 -15.79 12.15
CA GLU A 126 7.72 -15.55 11.14
C GLU A 126 8.19 -14.57 10.06
N ASP A 127 8.85 -13.47 10.44
CA ASP A 127 9.39 -12.48 9.49
C ASP A 127 10.49 -13.08 8.59
N GLN A 128 11.35 -13.95 9.14
CA GLN A 128 12.38 -14.65 8.36
C GLN A 128 11.78 -15.68 7.40
N ALA A 129 10.76 -16.43 7.84
CA ALA A 129 10.06 -17.39 6.99
C ALA A 129 9.29 -16.70 5.85
N ILE A 130 8.63 -15.57 6.12
CA ILE A 130 7.92 -14.76 5.12
C ILE A 130 8.91 -14.15 4.11
N SER A 131 10.05 -13.64 4.57
CA SER A 131 11.09 -13.09 3.70
C SER A 131 11.70 -14.16 2.79
N ALA A 132 11.94 -15.37 3.32
CA ALA A 132 12.46 -16.50 2.53
C ALA A 132 11.45 -16.95 1.46
N GLN A 133 10.16 -17.01 1.80
CA GLN A 133 9.10 -17.31 0.83
C GLN A 133 9.00 -16.24 -0.26
N GLN A 134 9.03 -14.96 0.09
CA GLN A 134 9.00 -13.86 -0.88
C GLN A 134 10.21 -13.89 -1.83
N GLN A 135 11.39 -14.22 -1.32
CA GLN A 135 12.61 -14.35 -2.10
C GLN A 135 12.55 -15.55 -3.05
N ALA A 136 12.05 -16.70 -2.59
CA ALA A 136 11.85 -17.88 -3.44
C ALA A 136 10.86 -17.60 -4.59
N LEU A 137 9.76 -16.88 -4.31
CA LEU A 137 8.77 -16.50 -5.30
C LEU A 137 9.33 -15.54 -6.36
N LEU A 138 10.11 -14.53 -5.93
CA LEU A 138 10.81 -13.62 -6.83
C LEU A 138 11.76 -14.40 -7.74
N TRP A 139 12.50 -15.37 -7.18
CA TRP A 139 13.48 -16.12 -7.94
C TRP A 139 12.84 -17.06 -8.98
N GLN A 140 11.73 -17.72 -8.64
CA GLN A 140 10.96 -18.52 -9.60
C GLN A 140 10.49 -17.71 -10.82
N ALA A 141 10.17 -16.42 -10.62
CA ALA A 141 9.79 -15.54 -11.71
C ALA A 141 10.99 -15.07 -12.55
N LEU A 142 12.13 -14.79 -11.90
CA LEU A 142 13.36 -14.36 -12.57
C LEU A 142 14.03 -15.50 -13.35
N GLU A 143 14.00 -16.74 -12.85
CA GLU A 143 14.62 -17.91 -13.51
C GLU A 143 14.01 -18.21 -14.90
N LYS A 144 12.73 -17.89 -15.09
CA LYS A 144 12.06 -18.05 -16.40
C LYS A 144 12.43 -16.96 -17.41
N MET A 145 13.11 -15.90 -16.98
CA MET A 145 13.54 -14.79 -17.84
C MET A 145 14.85 -15.12 -18.54
N PRO A 146 15.01 -14.87 -19.86
CA PRO A 146 16.30 -14.99 -20.53
C PRO A 146 17.37 -14.09 -19.89
N GLU A 147 18.61 -14.58 -19.79
CA GLU A 147 19.76 -13.87 -19.20
C GLU A 147 19.96 -12.47 -19.82
N THR A 148 19.73 -12.34 -21.13
CA THR A 148 19.77 -11.06 -21.87
C THR A 148 18.93 -9.94 -21.24
N TYR A 149 17.86 -10.28 -20.53
CA TYR A 149 17.00 -9.34 -19.81
C TYR A 149 17.21 -9.39 -18.30
N ARG A 150 17.56 -10.56 -17.75
CA ARG A 150 17.74 -10.77 -16.31
C ARG A 150 19.00 -10.09 -15.78
N GLU A 151 20.12 -10.22 -16.47
CA GLU A 151 21.41 -9.65 -16.04
C GLU A 151 21.37 -8.11 -15.95
N PRO A 152 20.92 -7.36 -16.98
CA PRO A 152 20.81 -5.91 -16.88
C PRO A 152 19.84 -5.47 -15.78
N LEU A 153 18.76 -6.22 -15.57
CA LEU A 153 17.73 -5.90 -14.58
C LEU A 153 18.26 -6.03 -13.15
N ILE A 154 18.95 -7.13 -12.86
CA ILE A 154 19.56 -7.39 -11.54
C ILE A 154 20.66 -6.37 -11.27
N LEU A 155 21.56 -6.15 -12.25
CA LEU A 155 22.64 -5.19 -12.11
C LEU A 155 22.10 -3.78 -11.87
N PHE A 156 21.05 -3.38 -12.60
CA PHE A 156 20.40 -2.08 -12.41
C PHE A 156 19.85 -1.87 -11.00
N TYR A 157 19.16 -2.86 -10.43
CA TYR A 157 18.57 -2.72 -9.10
C TYR A 157 19.56 -2.89 -7.95
N ARG A 158 20.66 -3.63 -8.16
CA ARG A 158 21.74 -3.77 -7.18
C ARG A 158 22.66 -2.54 -7.15
N GLU A 159 22.89 -1.92 -8.31
CA GLU A 159 23.85 -0.80 -8.45
C GLU A 159 23.13 0.55 -8.65
N GLN A 160 22.34 0.93 -7.63
CA GLN A 160 21.72 2.25 -7.46
C GLN A 160 20.94 2.80 -8.68
N CYS A 161 20.41 1.94 -9.54
CA CYS A 161 19.57 2.33 -10.68
C CYS A 161 20.28 3.18 -11.75
N SER A 162 21.59 2.97 -12.00
CA SER A 162 22.33 3.67 -13.06
C SER A 162 22.31 2.92 -14.40
N VAL A 163 21.75 3.54 -15.45
CA VAL A 163 21.74 2.99 -16.82
C VAL A 163 23.14 3.04 -17.44
N GLU A 164 23.86 4.13 -17.22
CA GLU A 164 25.22 4.35 -17.71
C GLU A 164 26.20 3.31 -17.13
N TYR A 165 26.05 3.00 -15.85
CA TYR A 165 26.83 1.94 -15.21
C TYR A 165 26.53 0.57 -15.84
N VAL A 166 25.26 0.20 -16.00
CA VAL A 166 24.89 -1.09 -16.61
C VAL A 166 25.36 -1.18 -18.06
N ALA A 167 25.35 -0.07 -18.80
CA ALA A 167 25.84 0.02 -20.17
C ALA A 167 27.36 -0.26 -20.24
N SER A 168 28.14 0.42 -19.39
CA SER A 168 29.59 0.21 -19.32
C SER A 168 29.97 -1.20 -18.84
N GLN A 169 29.23 -1.75 -17.88
CA GLN A 169 29.50 -3.07 -17.32
C GLN A 169 29.09 -4.22 -18.24
N LEU A 170 28.11 -4.05 -19.11
CA LEU A 170 27.68 -5.12 -20.04
C LEU A 170 28.15 -4.93 -21.48
N ASP A 171 28.97 -3.90 -21.74
CA ASP A 171 29.44 -3.52 -23.08
C ASP A 171 28.27 -3.30 -24.06
N LEU A 172 27.26 -2.55 -23.59
CA LEU A 172 26.04 -2.22 -24.32
C LEU A 172 25.89 -0.70 -24.47
N THR A 173 25.15 -0.26 -25.49
CA THR A 173 24.70 1.13 -25.53
C THR A 173 23.61 1.38 -24.47
N GLU A 174 23.54 2.60 -23.93
CA GLU A 174 22.47 2.98 -22.99
C GLU A 174 21.08 2.69 -23.54
N ASP A 175 20.85 2.92 -24.83
CA ASP A 175 19.57 2.65 -25.48
C ASP A 175 19.24 1.16 -25.48
N THR A 176 20.24 0.30 -25.71
CA THR A 176 20.09 -1.15 -25.59
C THR A 176 19.75 -1.55 -24.16
N VAL A 177 20.38 -0.93 -23.15
CA VAL A 177 20.05 -1.16 -21.74
C VAL A 177 18.62 -0.71 -21.42
N LYS A 178 18.21 0.49 -21.82
CA LYS A 178 16.84 1.01 -21.63
C LYS A 178 15.80 0.07 -22.26
N GLN A 179 16.07 -0.44 -23.47
CA GLN A 179 15.22 -1.41 -24.14
C GLN A 179 15.17 -2.75 -23.40
N ARG A 180 16.32 -3.30 -22.97
CA ARG A 180 16.39 -4.57 -22.23
C ARG A 180 15.72 -4.47 -20.86
N LEU A 181 15.91 -3.38 -20.11
CA LEU A 181 15.22 -3.12 -18.85
C LEU A 181 13.71 -3.01 -19.03
N SER A 182 13.26 -2.28 -20.07
CA SER A 182 11.83 -2.16 -20.38
C SER A 182 11.21 -3.53 -20.69
N ARG A 183 11.87 -4.33 -21.53
CA ARG A 183 11.42 -5.68 -21.88
C ARG A 183 11.46 -6.64 -20.68
N GLY A 184 12.53 -6.61 -19.89
CA GLY A 184 12.67 -7.41 -18.66
C GLY A 184 11.58 -7.13 -17.65
N ARG A 185 11.28 -5.85 -17.38
CA ARG A 185 10.17 -5.46 -16.47
C ARG A 185 8.81 -5.97 -16.96
N LYS A 186 8.54 -5.91 -18.27
CA LYS A 186 7.30 -6.47 -18.85
C LYS A 186 7.21 -7.98 -18.71
N GLN A 187 8.33 -8.70 -18.90
CA GLN A 187 8.36 -10.15 -18.72
C GLN A 187 8.16 -10.55 -17.26
N LEU A 188 8.80 -9.84 -16.31
CA LEU A 188 8.60 -10.06 -14.88
C LEU A 188 7.13 -9.81 -14.48
N GLN A 189 6.53 -8.72 -14.96
CA GLN A 189 5.11 -8.43 -14.74
C GLN A 189 4.22 -9.57 -15.25
N LYS A 190 4.47 -10.06 -16.47
CA LYS A 190 3.70 -11.17 -17.04
C LYS A 190 3.86 -12.45 -16.22
N ALA A 191 5.09 -12.81 -15.85
CA ALA A 191 5.37 -13.99 -15.04
C ALA A 191 4.67 -13.93 -13.67
N MET A 192 4.66 -12.77 -13.03
CA MET A 192 3.99 -12.56 -11.74
C MET A 192 2.47 -12.64 -11.86
N ILE A 193 1.88 -12.09 -12.94
CA ILE A 193 0.44 -12.22 -13.22
C ILE A 193 0.07 -13.69 -13.42
N THR A 194 0.78 -14.42 -14.29
CA THR A 194 0.52 -15.84 -14.51
C THR A 194 0.71 -16.66 -13.24
N PHE A 195 1.72 -16.35 -12.42
CA PHE A 195 1.91 -17.01 -11.13
C PHE A 195 0.74 -16.79 -10.16
N VAL A 196 0.23 -15.56 -10.07
CA VAL A 196 -0.95 -15.23 -9.25
C VAL A 196 -2.19 -15.94 -9.79
N GLU A 197 -2.40 -15.96 -11.10
CA GLU A 197 -3.50 -16.70 -11.74
C GLU A 197 -3.40 -18.21 -11.47
N ASP A 198 -2.22 -18.82 -11.60
CA ASP A 198 -1.99 -20.24 -11.32
C ASP A 198 -2.21 -20.56 -9.83
N THR A 199 -1.76 -19.70 -8.93
CA THR A 199 -1.93 -19.90 -7.48
C THR A 199 -3.39 -19.77 -7.08
N LEU A 200 -4.11 -18.79 -7.62
CA LEU A 200 -5.54 -18.59 -7.37
C LEU A 200 -6.43 -19.64 -8.06
N THR A 201 -5.98 -20.23 -9.18
CA THR A 201 -6.72 -21.32 -9.85
C THR A 201 -6.48 -22.67 -9.18
N LYS A 202 -5.26 -22.94 -8.69
CA LYS A 202 -4.93 -24.12 -7.89
C LYS A 202 -5.50 -24.07 -6.46
N SER A 203 -5.80 -22.88 -5.94
CA SER A 203 -6.51 -22.70 -4.67
C SER A 203 -8.04 -22.85 -4.79
N LYS A 204 -8.57 -23.26 -5.95
CA LYS A 204 -9.96 -23.71 -6.04
C LYS A 204 -10.16 -24.90 -5.10
N GLN A 205 -10.97 -24.66 -4.08
CA GLN A 205 -11.31 -25.58 -3.00
C GLN A 205 -11.65 -26.98 -3.55
N GLY A 206 -10.75 -27.94 -3.31
CA GLY A 206 -10.90 -29.32 -3.76
C GLY A 206 -11.93 -30.12 -2.96
N THR A 207 -12.11 -31.39 -3.32
CA THR A 207 -13.04 -32.37 -2.74
C THR A 207 -13.09 -32.40 -1.21
N ALA A 208 -12.00 -32.04 -0.52
CA ALA A 208 -11.97 -31.90 0.94
C ALA A 208 -12.90 -30.79 1.48
N PHE A 209 -13.03 -29.66 0.77
CA PHE A 209 -14.01 -28.62 1.11
C PHE A 209 -15.44 -29.11 0.88
N THR A 210 -15.69 -29.84 -0.22
CA THR A 210 -17.01 -30.44 -0.49
C THR A 210 -17.37 -31.47 0.58
N VAL A 211 -16.43 -32.29 1.03
CA VAL A 211 -16.64 -33.26 2.12
C VAL A 211 -16.88 -32.53 3.45
N ALA A 212 -16.14 -31.46 3.74
CA ALA A 212 -16.35 -30.64 4.93
C ALA A 212 -17.70 -29.92 4.92
N VAL A 213 -18.16 -29.44 3.76
CA VAL A 213 -19.49 -28.84 3.58
C VAL A 213 -20.59 -29.88 3.69
N MET A 214 -20.43 -31.09 3.13
CA MET A 214 -21.39 -32.18 3.26
C MET A 214 -21.51 -32.69 4.70
N ALA A 215 -20.39 -32.74 5.44
CA ALA A 215 -20.40 -33.02 6.88
C ALA A 215 -21.09 -31.90 7.69
N ALA A 216 -20.89 -30.63 7.30
CA ALA A 216 -21.55 -29.50 7.94
C ALA A 216 -23.07 -29.45 7.67
N ILE A 217 -23.53 -29.87 6.48
CA ILE A 217 -24.95 -29.93 6.12
C ILE A 217 -25.68 -31.03 6.92
N GLN A 218 -25.04 -32.18 7.17
CA GLN A 218 -25.63 -33.22 8.03
C GLN A 218 -25.79 -32.78 9.50
N GLY A 219 -25.05 -31.75 9.94
CA GLY A 219 -25.22 -31.08 11.23
C GLY A 219 -26.36 -30.04 11.29
N ILE A 220 -27.04 -29.76 10.17
CA ILE A 220 -28.14 -28.80 10.07
C ILE A 220 -29.43 -29.56 9.71
N SER A 221 -30.00 -30.28 10.68
CA SER A 221 -31.42 -30.63 10.61
C SER A 221 -32.27 -29.43 11.06
N PRO A 222 -33.46 -29.18 10.47
CA PRO A 222 -34.27 -28.01 10.78
C PRO A 222 -34.86 -28.10 12.21
N PRO A 223 -35.17 -26.96 12.87
CA PRO A 223 -35.58 -26.98 14.26
C PRO A 223 -37.04 -27.44 14.37
N VAL A 224 -37.24 -28.65 14.89
CA VAL A 224 -38.52 -29.01 15.51
C VAL A 224 -38.61 -28.28 16.85
N LYS A 225 -39.78 -27.65 17.09
CA LYS A 225 -40.17 -27.05 18.37
C LYS A 225 -39.87 -28.01 19.54
N ALA A 226 -39.08 -27.57 20.51
CA ALA A 226 -39.36 -27.66 21.96
C ALA A 226 -38.10 -27.35 22.79
N SER A 227 -38.29 -26.46 23.77
CA SER A 227 -37.69 -26.40 25.10
C SER A 227 -36.58 -27.39 25.49
N ILE A 228 -35.47 -26.89 26.05
CA ILE A 228 -35.02 -27.05 27.45
C ILE A 228 -33.57 -26.54 27.55
N LEU A 229 -33.28 -25.95 28.71
CA LEU A 229 -32.06 -25.29 29.18
C LEU A 229 -30.72 -25.96 28.79
N GLY A 230 -29.70 -25.13 28.56
CA GLY A 230 -28.30 -25.54 28.66
C GLY A 230 -27.30 -24.61 27.99
N THR A 231 -26.76 -23.64 28.76
CA THR A 231 -25.45 -22.96 28.60
C THR A 231 -25.13 -22.22 27.30
N GLY A 232 -24.89 -20.91 27.44
CA GLY A 232 -24.67 -19.95 26.36
C GLY A 232 -23.29 -19.98 25.67
N ALA A 233 -23.14 -19.00 24.77
CA ALA A 233 -21.92 -18.52 24.09
C ALA A 233 -21.73 -18.79 22.59
N VAL A 234 -22.58 -19.56 21.87
CA VAL A 234 -22.24 -19.93 20.48
C VAL A 234 -22.93 -19.10 19.37
N LYS A 235 -24.06 -18.43 19.62
CA LYS A 235 -24.76 -17.65 18.57
C LYS A 235 -24.24 -16.23 18.33
N GLY A 236 -23.44 -15.66 19.25
CA GLY A 236 -22.90 -14.31 19.11
C GLY A 236 -21.68 -14.20 18.17
N GLY A 237 -20.87 -15.25 18.04
CA GLY A 237 -19.54 -15.17 17.43
C GLY A 237 -19.52 -14.95 15.91
N LEU A 238 -20.51 -15.45 15.17
CA LEU A 238 -20.56 -15.29 13.70
C LEU A 238 -21.05 -13.88 13.31
N LEU A 239 -22.11 -13.41 13.95
CA LEU A 239 -22.66 -12.05 13.78
C LEU A 239 -21.61 -10.97 14.11
N PHE A 240 -20.77 -11.22 15.13
CA PHE A 240 -19.71 -10.31 15.55
C PHE A 240 -18.59 -10.14 14.51
N LYS A 241 -18.25 -11.20 13.76
CA LYS A 241 -17.15 -11.19 12.78
C LYS A 241 -17.46 -10.29 11.57
N TRP A 242 -18.68 -10.28 11.08
CA TRP A 242 -19.04 -9.51 9.90
C TRP A 242 -19.30 -8.04 10.21
N ALA A 243 -19.97 -7.76 11.33
CA ALA A 243 -20.15 -6.39 11.79
C ALA A 243 -18.80 -5.69 12.02
N SER A 244 -17.86 -6.36 12.70
CA SER A 244 -16.51 -5.80 12.92
C SER A 244 -15.74 -5.56 11.62
N LEU A 245 -15.89 -6.42 10.61
CA LEU A 245 -15.20 -6.26 9.33
C LEU A 245 -15.79 -5.12 8.47
N LEU A 246 -17.12 -4.88 8.50
CA LEU A 246 -17.72 -3.70 7.83
C LEU A 246 -17.18 -2.40 8.40
N ILE A 247 -17.18 -2.33 9.72
CA ILE A 247 -16.75 -1.15 10.47
C ILE A 247 -15.25 -0.92 10.24
N PHE A 248 -14.45 -1.98 10.23
CA PHE A 248 -13.04 -1.90 9.89
C PHE A 248 -12.86 -1.32 8.48
N MET A 249 -13.56 -1.84 7.47
CA MET A 249 -13.47 -1.32 6.10
C MET A 249 -13.98 0.12 5.94
N ALA A 250 -15.06 0.50 6.62
CA ALA A 250 -15.54 1.88 6.67
C ALA A 250 -14.47 2.84 7.20
N SER A 251 -13.64 2.37 8.15
CA SER A 251 -12.54 3.15 8.74
C SER A 251 -11.44 3.50 7.71
N PHE A 252 -11.24 2.68 6.67
CA PHE A 252 -10.23 2.91 5.63
C PHE A 252 -10.71 3.80 4.46
N ALA A 253 -12.01 4.11 4.37
CA ALA A 253 -12.54 4.96 3.29
C ALA A 253 -11.83 6.33 3.22
N GLY A 254 -11.50 6.92 4.37
CA GLY A 254 -10.75 8.18 4.45
C GLY A 254 -9.31 8.09 3.92
N ILE A 255 -8.63 6.95 4.13
CA ILE A 255 -7.27 6.72 3.64
C ILE A 255 -7.25 6.58 2.12
N ILE A 256 -8.19 5.80 1.58
CA ILE A 256 -8.34 5.60 0.12
C ILE A 256 -8.60 6.95 -0.57
N SER A 257 -9.53 7.75 -0.02
CA SER A 257 -9.82 9.10 -0.52
C SER A 257 -8.59 10.02 -0.48
N SER A 258 -7.85 10.00 0.63
CA SER A 258 -6.64 10.82 0.80
C SER A 258 -5.52 10.44 -0.19
N TYR A 259 -5.34 9.15 -0.48
CA TYR A 259 -4.36 8.67 -1.46
C TYR A 259 -4.69 9.13 -2.89
N PHE A 260 -5.93 8.92 -3.34
CA PHE A 260 -6.35 9.35 -4.68
C PHE A 260 -6.42 10.88 -4.79
N GLY A 261 -6.74 11.56 -3.69
CA GLY A 261 -6.67 13.02 -3.55
C GLY A 261 -5.24 13.55 -3.73
N LEU A 262 -4.24 12.97 -3.05
CA LEU A 262 -2.83 13.31 -3.24
C LEU A 262 -2.39 13.11 -4.68
N ARG A 263 -2.72 11.95 -5.25
CA ARG A 263 -2.35 11.59 -6.62
C ARG A 263 -2.96 12.56 -7.64
N ALA A 264 -4.23 12.94 -7.46
CA ALA A 264 -4.88 13.94 -8.29
C ALA A 264 -4.28 15.34 -8.09
N GLY A 265 -4.01 15.76 -6.84
CA GLY A 265 -3.43 17.07 -6.53
C GLY A 265 -2.01 17.25 -7.08
N LEU A 266 -1.17 16.21 -6.99
CA LEU A 266 0.17 16.22 -7.58
C LEU A 266 0.14 16.35 -9.11
N ALA A 267 -0.81 15.68 -9.77
CA ALA A 267 -0.97 15.78 -11.22
C ALA A 267 -1.42 17.17 -11.71
N GLN A 268 -2.05 17.97 -10.85
CA GLN A 268 -2.52 19.32 -11.17
C GLN A 268 -1.54 20.43 -10.74
N SER A 269 -0.51 20.09 -9.97
CA SER A 269 0.46 21.06 -9.44
C SER A 269 1.45 21.48 -10.53
N ARG A 270 1.61 22.78 -10.74
CA ARG A 270 2.48 23.36 -11.77
C ARG A 270 3.81 23.83 -11.23
N THR A 271 3.82 24.35 -10.01
CA THR A 271 5.05 24.83 -9.38
C THR A 271 5.51 23.91 -8.27
N GLN A 272 6.80 23.96 -7.91
CA GLN A 272 7.32 23.20 -6.78
C GLN A 272 6.64 23.57 -5.46
N ARG A 273 6.24 24.84 -5.31
CA ARG A 273 5.52 25.31 -4.11
C ARG A 273 4.14 24.65 -3.99
N GLU A 274 3.38 24.55 -5.08
CA GLU A 274 2.10 23.81 -5.10
C GLU A 274 2.28 22.34 -4.74
N ARG A 275 3.32 21.67 -5.28
CA ARG A 275 3.63 20.27 -4.97
C ARG A 275 3.96 20.08 -3.48
N LYS A 276 4.90 20.88 -2.95
CA LYS A 276 5.29 20.83 -1.53
C LYS A 276 4.08 21.09 -0.62
N ARG A 277 3.22 22.04 -0.97
CA ARG A 277 2.02 22.35 -0.17
C ARG A 277 0.98 21.23 -0.23
N THR A 278 0.78 20.62 -1.40
CA THR A 278 -0.11 19.46 -1.56
C THR A 278 0.35 18.28 -0.70
N ILE A 279 1.65 17.96 -0.73
CA ILE A 279 2.23 16.91 0.12
C ILE A 279 2.05 17.25 1.59
N LEU A 280 2.39 18.47 2.02
CA LEU A 280 2.24 18.91 3.41
C LEU A 280 0.81 18.73 3.93
N PHE A 281 -0.21 19.12 3.15
CA PHE A 281 -1.59 18.97 3.57
C PHE A 281 -2.00 17.51 3.73
N VAL A 282 -1.61 16.64 2.81
CA VAL A 282 -1.90 15.21 2.91
C VAL A 282 -1.15 14.58 4.09
N SER A 283 0.11 14.95 4.33
CA SER A 283 0.87 14.52 5.51
C SER A 283 0.21 14.99 6.81
N LEU A 284 -0.34 16.20 6.87
CA LEU A 284 -1.09 16.69 8.03
C LEU A 284 -2.37 15.87 8.25
N PHE A 285 -3.10 15.51 7.20
CA PHE A 285 -4.28 14.63 7.33
C PHE A 285 -3.91 13.28 7.92
N PHE A 286 -2.87 12.62 7.40
CA PHE A 286 -2.39 11.34 7.95
C PHE A 286 -1.89 11.50 9.38
N GLY A 287 -1.16 12.58 9.70
CA GLY A 287 -0.67 12.85 11.05
C GLY A 287 -1.81 12.97 12.07
N ILE A 288 -2.87 13.73 11.75
CA ILE A 288 -4.05 13.86 12.63
C ILE A 288 -4.75 12.51 12.80
N VAL A 289 -4.91 11.72 11.73
CA VAL A 289 -5.50 10.37 11.81
C VAL A 289 -4.66 9.44 12.70
N ILE A 290 -3.33 9.45 12.57
CA ILE A 290 -2.43 8.63 13.39
C ILE A 290 -2.53 9.04 14.87
N ILE A 291 -2.47 10.35 15.17
CA ILE A 291 -2.63 10.87 16.54
C ILE A 291 -3.97 10.44 17.13
N TYR A 292 -5.04 10.52 16.34
CA TYR A 292 -6.37 10.08 16.75
C TYR A 292 -6.40 8.57 17.07
N ILE A 293 -5.87 7.72 16.18
CA ILE A 293 -5.82 6.26 16.39
C ILE A 293 -5.00 5.91 17.64
N LEU A 294 -3.80 6.49 17.80
CA LEU A 294 -2.95 6.27 18.96
C LEU A 294 -3.63 6.74 20.25
N GLY A 295 -4.30 7.89 20.22
CA GLY A 295 -5.09 8.39 21.34
C GLY A 295 -6.21 7.44 21.74
N MET A 296 -6.96 6.90 20.76
CA MET A 296 -8.02 5.93 21.02
C MET A 296 -7.50 4.61 21.60
N PHE A 297 -6.39 4.08 21.08
CA PHE A 297 -5.76 2.87 21.62
C PHE A 297 -5.21 3.09 23.03
N GLY A 298 -4.55 4.22 23.27
CA GLY A 298 -4.04 4.59 24.60
C GLY A 298 -5.17 4.70 25.63
N LEU A 299 -6.23 5.44 25.31
CA LEU A 299 -7.41 5.54 26.17
C LEU A 299 -8.02 4.16 26.46
N LYS A 300 -8.16 3.31 25.44
CA LYS A 300 -8.69 1.95 25.60
C LYS A 300 -7.80 1.12 26.54
N HIS A 301 -6.49 1.17 26.35
CA HIS A 301 -5.54 0.44 27.18
C HIS A 301 -5.65 0.84 28.65
N PHE A 302 -5.71 2.15 28.93
CA PHE A 302 -5.91 2.64 30.30
C PHE A 302 -7.27 2.24 30.88
N ALA A 303 -8.36 2.34 30.10
CA ALA A 303 -9.70 1.98 30.56
C ALA A 303 -9.88 0.48 30.88
N VAL A 304 -9.14 -0.39 30.20
CA VAL A 304 -9.12 -1.84 30.49
C VAL A 304 -8.32 -2.14 31.75
N ASN A 305 -7.26 -1.38 32.04
CA ASN A 305 -6.43 -1.60 33.22
C ASN A 305 -6.97 -0.95 34.50
N ASP A 306 -7.72 0.16 34.38
CA ASP A 306 -8.37 0.85 35.49
C ASP A 306 -9.88 1.00 35.25
N HIS A 307 -10.63 -0.01 35.70
CA HIS A 307 -12.08 -0.04 35.57
C HIS A 307 -12.80 1.01 36.44
N THR A 308 -12.16 1.58 37.46
CA THR A 308 -12.80 2.53 38.37
C THR A 308 -13.13 3.86 37.68
N MET A 309 -12.35 4.21 36.64
CA MET A 309 -12.50 5.44 35.87
C MET A 309 -13.06 5.22 34.45
N ALA A 310 -13.68 4.07 34.17
CA ALA A 310 -14.15 3.71 32.83
C ALA A 310 -15.08 4.77 32.19
N ALA A 311 -15.97 5.40 32.96
CA ALA A 311 -16.83 6.49 32.49
C ALA A 311 -16.04 7.76 32.12
N GLY A 312 -14.97 8.06 32.87
CA GLY A 312 -14.07 9.18 32.58
C GLY A 312 -13.32 8.96 31.25
N TYR A 313 -12.78 7.76 31.04
CA TYR A 313 -12.12 7.41 29.78
C TYR A 313 -13.09 7.39 28.59
N SER A 314 -14.32 6.90 28.78
CA SER A 314 -15.36 6.98 27.74
C SER A 314 -15.66 8.43 27.37
N THR A 315 -15.79 9.32 28.35
CA THR A 315 -16.01 10.75 28.09
C THR A 315 -14.83 11.36 27.34
N ALA A 316 -13.60 11.06 27.75
CA ALA A 316 -12.38 11.53 27.08
C ALA A 316 -12.29 11.02 25.63
N ALA A 317 -12.70 9.77 25.37
CA ALA A 317 -12.76 9.21 24.03
C ALA A 317 -13.74 9.96 23.12
N HIS A 318 -14.94 10.27 23.61
CA HIS A 318 -15.92 11.05 22.85
C HIS A 318 -15.45 12.50 22.60
N LEU A 319 -14.79 13.13 23.57
CA LEU A 319 -14.17 14.44 23.39
C LEU A 319 -13.05 14.41 22.35
N LEU A 320 -12.25 13.34 22.32
CA LEU A 320 -11.21 13.14 21.30
C LEU A 320 -11.82 12.99 19.90
N VAL A 321 -12.96 12.29 19.77
CA VAL A 321 -13.70 12.21 18.50
C VAL A 321 -14.19 13.59 18.07
N LEU A 322 -14.76 14.41 18.96
CA LEU A 322 -15.17 15.79 18.65
C LEU A 322 -13.99 16.68 18.27
N ALA A 323 -12.85 16.57 18.95
CA ALA A 323 -11.62 17.28 18.61
C ALA A 323 -11.09 16.84 17.23
N PHE A 324 -11.18 15.56 16.90
CA PHE A 324 -10.81 15.04 15.58
C PHE A 324 -11.76 15.60 14.49
N ILE A 325 -13.09 15.57 14.68
CA ILE A 325 -14.06 16.16 13.74
C ILE A 325 -13.72 17.62 13.47
N THR A 326 -13.60 18.42 14.52
CA THR A 326 -13.37 19.87 14.42
C THR A 326 -12.04 20.19 13.76
N SER A 327 -10.94 19.53 14.18
CA SER A 327 -9.62 19.68 13.57
C SER A 327 -9.62 19.32 12.08
N TYR A 328 -10.29 18.22 11.73
CA TYR A 328 -10.36 17.73 10.35
C TYR A 328 -11.16 18.68 9.45
N VAL A 329 -12.33 19.14 9.90
CA VAL A 329 -13.16 20.13 9.16
C VAL A 329 -12.40 21.46 8.98
N VAL A 330 -11.76 21.97 10.04
CA VAL A 330 -10.95 23.20 9.97
C VAL A 330 -9.78 23.03 9.00
N LEU A 331 -9.09 21.88 9.03
CA LEU A 331 -7.99 21.59 8.11
C LEU A 331 -8.45 21.57 6.65
N VAL A 332 -9.58 20.93 6.33
CA VAL A 332 -10.16 20.91 4.98
C VAL A 332 -10.47 22.33 4.51
N ILE A 333 -11.14 23.14 5.34
CA ILE A 333 -11.48 24.53 4.98
C ILE A 333 -10.21 25.37 4.76
N ARG A 334 -9.20 25.24 5.64
CA ARG A 334 -7.91 25.94 5.49
C ARG A 334 -7.14 25.48 4.27
N MET A 335 -7.16 24.20 3.95
CA MET A 335 -6.55 23.64 2.74
C MET A 335 -7.20 24.24 1.49
N LEU A 336 -8.53 24.19 1.38
CA LEU A 336 -9.25 24.70 0.20
C LEU A 336 -8.99 26.20 -0.01
N LYS A 337 -9.06 27.01 1.06
CA LYS A 337 -8.76 28.45 0.98
C LYS A 337 -7.29 28.71 0.66
N GLY A 338 -6.38 27.98 1.30
CA GLY A 338 -4.94 28.12 1.12
C GLY A 338 -4.48 27.77 -0.29
N MET A 339 -5.01 26.69 -0.87
CA MET A 339 -4.71 26.27 -2.25
C MET A 339 -5.19 27.29 -3.28
N ARG A 340 -6.39 27.86 -3.12
CA ARG A 340 -6.90 28.93 -4.00
C ARG A 340 -5.99 30.15 -3.98
N LYS A 341 -5.58 30.59 -2.78
CA LYS A 341 -4.68 31.75 -2.61
C LYS A 341 -3.30 31.48 -3.18
N LEU A 342 -2.73 30.30 -2.91
CA LEU A 342 -1.42 29.91 -3.43
C LEU A 342 -1.41 29.89 -4.96
N ARG A 343 -2.37 29.22 -5.59
CA ARG A 343 -2.46 29.13 -7.06
C ARG A 343 -2.62 30.49 -7.72
N ALA A 344 -3.38 31.40 -7.10
CA ALA A 344 -3.51 32.77 -7.58
C ALA A 344 -2.18 33.55 -7.50
N GLN A 345 -1.40 33.38 -6.44
CA GLN A 345 -0.06 33.98 -6.31
C GLN A 345 0.92 33.39 -7.33
N GLU A 346 0.94 32.06 -7.48
CA GLU A 346 1.85 31.39 -8.42
C GLU A 346 1.58 31.80 -9.87
N ARG A 347 0.32 32.09 -10.25
CA ARG A 347 0.02 32.67 -11.57
C ARG A 347 0.58 34.08 -11.79
N LEU A 348 0.64 34.90 -10.73
CA LEU A 348 1.20 36.25 -10.82
C LEU A 348 2.73 36.21 -10.91
N PHE A 349 3.38 35.32 -10.14
CA PHE A 349 4.83 35.23 -10.07
C PHE A 349 5.47 34.32 -11.13
N HIS A 350 4.75 33.30 -11.59
CA HIS A 350 5.23 32.29 -12.54
C HIS A 350 4.20 32.04 -13.67
N PRO A 351 3.83 33.07 -14.46
CA PRO A 351 2.83 32.94 -15.52
C PRO A 351 3.21 31.88 -16.57
N GLU A 352 4.50 31.66 -16.81
CA GLU A 352 5.04 30.63 -17.71
C GLU A 352 4.59 29.21 -17.33
N ALA A 353 4.39 28.93 -16.05
CA ALA A 353 3.96 27.61 -15.57
C ALA A 353 2.47 27.30 -15.86
N PHE A 354 1.69 28.29 -16.30
CA PHE A 354 0.24 28.17 -16.53
C PHE A 354 -0.17 28.45 -17.98
N GLN A 355 0.76 28.39 -18.93
CA GLN A 355 0.47 28.66 -20.34
C GLN A 355 -0.41 27.58 -21.00
N ALA A 356 -0.43 26.36 -20.46
CA ALA A 356 -1.20 25.26 -21.01
C ALA A 356 -2.70 25.58 -21.09
N GLN A 357 -3.37 25.13 -22.15
CA GLN A 357 -4.81 25.35 -22.34
C GLN A 357 -5.64 24.81 -21.17
N ALA A 358 -5.20 23.72 -20.53
CA ALA A 358 -5.85 23.13 -19.36
C ALA A 358 -5.80 24.03 -18.11
N ASP A 359 -4.85 24.96 -18.04
CA ASP A 359 -4.63 25.83 -16.90
C ASP A 359 -5.23 27.21 -17.08
N GLN A 360 -5.95 27.47 -18.18
CA GLN A 360 -6.66 28.73 -18.39
C GLN A 360 -7.98 28.79 -17.61
N LEU A 361 -8.33 29.96 -17.06
CA LEU A 361 -9.47 30.19 -16.17
C LEU A 361 -10.81 29.67 -16.73
N HIS A 362 -11.02 29.82 -18.04
CA HIS A 362 -12.25 29.40 -18.75
C HIS A 362 -12.06 28.13 -19.59
N SER A 363 -11.04 27.33 -19.29
CA SER A 363 -10.76 26.13 -20.06
C SER A 363 -11.87 25.08 -19.93
N LYS A 364 -12.39 24.64 -21.07
CA LYS A 364 -13.29 23.48 -21.16
C LYS A 364 -12.63 22.17 -20.73
N GLN A 365 -11.32 22.15 -20.53
CA GLN A 365 -10.59 20.97 -20.04
C GLN A 365 -10.62 20.86 -18.50
N ARG A 366 -10.81 21.98 -17.77
CA ARG A 366 -10.94 21.98 -16.30
C ARG A 366 -12.28 21.46 -15.81
N GLU A 367 -13.32 21.59 -16.63
CA GLU A 367 -14.69 21.34 -16.23
C GLU A 367 -15.47 20.66 -17.35
N TYR A 368 -16.16 19.59 -16.99
CA TYR A 368 -17.09 18.89 -17.86
C TYR A 368 -18.53 19.17 -17.44
N LYS A 369 -19.32 19.71 -18.36
CA LYS A 369 -20.77 19.88 -18.23
C LYS A 369 -21.47 19.10 -19.34
N SER A 370 -22.43 18.26 -18.97
CA SER A 370 -23.26 17.54 -19.94
C SER A 370 -24.11 18.51 -20.75
N ARG A 371 -24.38 18.14 -22.01
CA ARG A 371 -25.34 18.87 -22.86
C ARG A 371 -26.77 18.68 -22.39
N LEU A 372 -27.09 17.48 -21.91
CA LEU A 372 -28.41 17.18 -21.35
C LEU A 372 -28.59 17.94 -20.03
N ARG A 373 -29.70 18.68 -19.95
CA ARG A 373 -30.15 19.41 -18.77
C ARG A 373 -31.55 18.96 -18.40
N LEU A 374 -31.78 18.68 -17.13
CA LEU A 374 -33.09 18.33 -16.57
C LEU A 374 -33.47 19.42 -15.57
N GLY A 375 -34.60 20.10 -15.80
CA GLY A 375 -35.02 21.24 -14.97
C GLY A 375 -34.04 22.43 -14.99
N GLY A 376 -33.37 22.67 -16.13
CA GLY A 376 -32.36 23.73 -16.27
C GLY A 376 -30.99 23.40 -15.67
N ILE A 377 -30.86 22.27 -14.97
CA ILE A 377 -29.64 21.83 -14.28
C ILE A 377 -28.95 20.73 -15.10
N PRO A 378 -27.62 20.78 -15.30
CA PRO A 378 -26.90 19.76 -16.06
C PRO A 378 -27.03 18.39 -15.41
N LEU A 379 -27.22 17.34 -16.23
CA LEU A 379 -27.23 15.96 -15.76
C LEU A 379 -25.90 15.59 -15.07
N ILE A 380 -24.77 15.93 -15.70
CA ILE A 380 -23.43 15.63 -15.18
C ILE A 380 -22.60 16.90 -15.17
N HIS A 381 -21.99 17.21 -14.03
CA HIS A 381 -21.12 18.38 -13.87
C HIS A 381 -19.90 18.02 -13.01
N PHE A 382 -18.71 17.97 -13.61
CA PHE A 382 -17.47 17.59 -12.93
C PHE A 382 -16.37 18.63 -13.14
N ARG A 383 -15.66 19.00 -12.06
CA ARG A 383 -14.43 19.79 -12.11
C ARG A 383 -13.22 18.90 -11.87
N PHE A 384 -12.27 18.93 -12.79
CA PHE A 384 -11.02 18.17 -12.75
C PHE A 384 -9.79 19.03 -12.42
N GLY A 385 -9.90 20.35 -12.57
CA GLY A 385 -8.82 21.29 -12.22
C GLY A 385 -8.82 21.68 -10.74
N MET A 386 -7.68 22.22 -10.26
CA MET A 386 -7.62 22.74 -8.89
C MET A 386 -8.61 23.89 -8.71
N PRO A 387 -9.11 24.10 -7.48
CA PRO A 387 -9.97 25.23 -7.16
C PRO A 387 -9.23 26.56 -7.35
N GLU A 388 -9.90 27.53 -7.97
CA GLU A 388 -9.36 28.87 -8.20
C GLU A 388 -10.25 29.95 -7.59
N ILE A 389 -9.67 31.15 -7.46
CA ILE A 389 -10.43 32.32 -7.01
C ILE A 389 -11.50 32.65 -8.06
N GLY A 390 -12.75 32.79 -7.61
CA GLY A 390 -13.90 33.05 -8.49
C GLY A 390 -14.63 31.78 -8.95
N ASP A 391 -14.08 30.58 -8.71
CA ASP A 391 -14.79 29.34 -9.03
C ASP A 391 -16.07 29.21 -8.19
N LYS A 392 -17.20 29.09 -8.87
CA LYS A 392 -18.50 28.82 -8.24
C LYS A 392 -18.62 27.35 -7.83
N PRO A 393 -19.50 27.00 -6.87
CA PRO A 393 -19.80 25.62 -6.57
C PRO A 393 -20.32 24.85 -7.79
N ILE A 394 -20.02 23.55 -7.84
CA ILE A 394 -20.46 22.66 -8.91
C ILE A 394 -21.87 22.19 -8.60
N VAL A 395 -22.84 22.52 -9.46
CA VAL A 395 -24.24 22.10 -9.31
C VAL A 395 -24.65 21.22 -10.49
N GLY A 396 -25.23 20.05 -10.21
CA GLY A 396 -25.71 19.10 -11.22
C GLY A 396 -26.63 18.03 -10.62
N TRP A 397 -27.21 17.18 -11.46
CA TRP A 397 -27.86 15.96 -10.97
C TRP A 397 -26.83 14.98 -10.39
N ILE A 398 -25.73 14.82 -11.13
CA ILE A 398 -24.50 14.14 -10.71
C ILE A 398 -23.38 15.18 -10.73
N ALA A 399 -22.93 15.59 -9.55
CA ALA A 399 -21.94 16.64 -9.36
C ALA A 399 -20.61 16.08 -8.83
N GLY A 400 -19.48 16.61 -9.29
CA GLY A 400 -18.15 16.19 -8.86
C GLY A 400 -17.15 17.34 -8.77
N GLY A 401 -16.48 17.52 -7.63
CA GLY A 401 -15.46 18.58 -7.51
C GLY A 401 -15.04 18.90 -6.07
N ASP A 402 -14.43 20.07 -5.88
CA ASP A 402 -14.00 20.54 -4.56
C ASP A 402 -15.18 20.90 -3.64
N LEU A 403 -16.20 21.53 -4.20
CA LEU A 403 -17.48 21.84 -3.56
C LEU A 403 -18.60 21.50 -4.54
N ALA A 404 -19.28 20.38 -4.28
CA ALA A 404 -20.25 19.77 -5.18
C ALA A 404 -21.64 19.65 -4.54
N TYR A 405 -22.65 20.18 -5.23
CA TYR A 405 -24.07 20.08 -4.91
C TYR A 405 -24.77 19.22 -5.95
N GLY A 406 -25.24 18.05 -5.52
CA GLY A 406 -25.93 17.08 -6.36
C GLY A 406 -27.40 17.01 -6.02
N ILE A 407 -28.28 16.98 -7.02
CA ILE A 407 -29.70 16.65 -6.78
C ILE A 407 -29.85 15.17 -6.43
N LEU A 408 -29.10 14.30 -7.11
CA LEU A 408 -29.14 12.86 -6.87
C LEU A 408 -27.84 12.38 -6.23
N PHE A 409 -26.70 12.81 -6.79
CA PHE A 409 -25.38 12.35 -6.38
C PHE A 409 -24.34 13.48 -6.38
N ALA A 410 -23.51 13.53 -5.33
CA ALA A 410 -22.37 14.43 -5.26
C ALA A 410 -21.10 13.70 -4.84
N TRP A 411 -19.98 14.04 -5.47
CA TRP A 411 -18.68 13.46 -5.19
C TRP A 411 -17.57 14.51 -5.02
N GLY A 412 -16.69 14.37 -4.03
CA GLY A 412 -15.41 15.08 -3.98
C GLY A 412 -15.01 15.65 -2.62
N GLY A 413 -14.53 16.90 -2.56
CA GLY A 413 -14.00 17.49 -1.33
C GLY A 413 -15.11 17.68 -0.27
N VAL A 414 -16.03 18.59 -0.57
CA VAL A 414 -17.28 18.78 0.15
C VAL A 414 -18.43 18.39 -0.79
N ALA A 415 -19.17 17.35 -0.43
CA ALA A 415 -20.23 16.78 -1.26
C ALA A 415 -21.58 16.85 -0.54
N ILE A 416 -22.58 17.48 -1.17
CA ILE A 416 -23.92 17.67 -0.60
C ILE A 416 -24.94 17.14 -1.61
N ALA A 417 -25.60 16.03 -1.29
CA ALA A 417 -26.62 15.37 -2.12
C ALA A 417 -27.31 14.26 -1.33
N PRO A 418 -28.48 13.75 -1.75
CA PRO A 418 -29.10 12.57 -1.13
C PRO A 418 -28.15 11.38 -1.04
N ILE A 419 -27.35 11.12 -2.08
CA ILE A 419 -26.22 10.19 -2.03
C ILE A 419 -24.94 10.99 -2.22
N SER A 420 -24.11 11.09 -1.17
CA SER A 420 -22.90 11.91 -1.20
C SER A 420 -21.66 11.12 -0.79
N VAL A 421 -20.56 11.34 -1.53
CA VAL A 421 -19.28 10.67 -1.28
C VAL A 421 -18.17 11.71 -1.27
N GLY A 422 -17.45 11.86 -0.16
CA GLY A 422 -16.40 12.88 -0.11
C GLY A 422 -15.56 12.93 1.14
N ILE A 423 -14.68 13.93 1.25
CA ILE A 423 -13.93 14.16 2.49
C ILE A 423 -14.91 14.59 3.58
N ILE A 424 -15.73 15.60 3.28
CA ILE A 424 -16.91 15.99 4.05
C ILE A 424 -18.12 15.69 3.17
N SER A 425 -19.03 14.85 3.65
CA SER A 425 -20.23 14.48 2.90
C SER A 425 -21.49 14.71 3.73
N ILE A 426 -22.55 15.22 3.10
CA ILE A 426 -23.84 15.50 3.73
C ILE A 426 -24.94 14.93 2.83
N GLY A 427 -25.81 14.07 3.36
CA GLY A 427 -26.84 13.40 2.54
C GLY A 427 -27.79 12.48 3.30
N ALA A 428 -28.66 11.78 2.58
CA ALA A 428 -29.41 10.66 3.15
C ALA A 428 -28.48 9.44 3.33
N ILE A 429 -27.68 9.14 2.31
CA ILE A 429 -26.56 8.20 2.34
C ILE A 429 -25.29 9.02 2.18
N SER A 430 -24.44 9.03 3.20
CA SER A 430 -23.22 9.83 3.25
C SER A 430 -22.03 8.91 3.46
N ILE A 431 -21.03 8.97 2.57
CA ILE A 431 -19.81 8.18 2.64
C ILE A 431 -18.58 9.09 2.63
N GLY A 432 -17.78 9.10 3.70
CA GLY A 432 -16.64 10.01 3.72
C GLY A 432 -15.67 9.87 4.87
N ALA A 433 -14.70 10.79 4.97
CA ALA A 433 -13.87 10.88 6.17
C ALA A 433 -14.71 11.42 7.33
N VAL A 434 -15.53 12.44 7.07
CA VAL A 434 -16.59 12.92 7.96
C VAL A 434 -17.90 12.92 7.19
N GLY A 435 -18.83 12.05 7.60
CA GLY A 435 -20.14 11.89 6.96
C GLY A 435 -21.28 12.34 7.87
N PHE A 436 -22.23 13.10 7.33
CA PHE A 436 -23.47 13.50 8.00
C PHE A 436 -24.66 13.00 7.18
N GLY A 437 -25.48 12.12 7.75
CA GLY A 437 -26.68 11.69 7.04
C GLY A 437 -27.62 10.77 7.78
N LEU A 438 -28.66 10.28 7.11
CA LEU A 438 -29.52 9.26 7.70
C LEU A 438 -28.74 7.94 7.87
N PHE A 439 -27.99 7.57 6.84
CA PHE A 439 -27.03 6.47 6.80
C PHE A 439 -25.62 7.05 6.58
N GLY A 440 -24.84 7.14 7.65
CA GLY A 440 -23.47 7.65 7.60
C GLY A 440 -22.46 6.52 7.58
N ILE A 441 -21.48 6.57 6.67
CA ILE A 441 -20.38 5.61 6.57
C ILE A 441 -19.06 6.38 6.47
N GLY A 442 -18.08 6.08 7.31
CA GLY A 442 -16.81 6.80 7.19
C GLY A 442 -15.75 6.53 8.25
N THR A 443 -14.72 7.37 8.26
CA THR A 443 -13.82 7.43 9.41
C THR A 443 -14.59 7.95 10.63
N ILE A 444 -15.38 9.01 10.44
CA ILE A 444 -16.40 9.46 11.39
C ILE A 444 -17.73 9.52 10.67
N ALA A 445 -18.73 8.85 11.21
CA ALA A 445 -20.09 8.92 10.74
C ALA A 445 -21.01 9.55 11.79
N VAL A 446 -21.86 10.48 11.36
CA VAL A 446 -22.91 11.10 12.17
C VAL A 446 -24.25 10.85 11.48
N GLY A 447 -25.20 10.21 12.16
CA GLY A 447 -26.49 9.91 11.51
C GLY A 447 -27.54 9.16 12.31
N ALA A 448 -28.63 8.74 11.67
CA ALA A 448 -29.57 7.84 12.34
C ALA A 448 -28.95 6.45 12.48
N ILE A 449 -28.35 5.94 11.41
CA ILE A 449 -27.55 4.72 11.41
C ILE A 449 -26.13 5.10 10.96
N ALA A 450 -25.16 4.95 11.84
CA ALA A 450 -23.80 5.42 11.62
C ALA A 450 -22.77 4.28 11.71
N PHE A 451 -21.88 4.18 10.72
CA PHE A 451 -20.81 3.19 10.62
C PHE A 451 -19.45 3.85 10.46
N GLY A 452 -18.46 3.49 11.28
CA GLY A 452 -17.12 4.00 11.03
C GLY A 452 -16.00 3.65 12.01
N ALA A 453 -14.90 4.38 11.93
CA ALA A 453 -13.86 4.31 12.96
C ALA A 453 -14.41 4.87 14.27
N SER A 454 -15.14 5.98 14.17
CA SER A 454 -16.11 6.44 15.16
C SER A 454 -17.48 6.71 14.56
N ALA A 455 -18.52 6.52 15.36
CA ALA A 455 -19.90 6.70 14.95
C ALA A 455 -20.69 7.45 16.03
N ILE A 456 -21.49 8.42 15.63
CA ILE A 456 -22.45 9.13 16.48
C ILE A 456 -23.82 8.99 15.82
N GLY A 457 -24.81 8.48 16.53
CA GLY A 457 -26.12 8.35 15.92
C GLY A 457 -27.22 7.79 16.78
N TYR A 458 -28.37 7.48 16.16
CA TYR A 458 -29.45 6.79 16.85
C TYR A 458 -29.06 5.32 17.11
N LYS A 459 -28.57 4.64 16.06
CA LYS A 459 -27.79 3.40 16.13
C LYS A 459 -26.38 3.65 15.63
N ALA A 460 -25.37 3.40 16.47
CA ALA A 460 -23.97 3.67 16.17
C ALA A 460 -23.13 2.40 16.19
N TYR A 461 -22.35 2.18 15.12
CA TYR A 461 -21.49 1.01 14.94
C TYR A 461 -20.07 1.50 14.61
N ALA A 462 -19.11 1.24 15.49
CA ALA A 462 -17.77 1.80 15.38
C ALA A 462 -16.63 0.85 15.70
N SER A 463 -15.42 1.13 15.20
CA SER A 463 -14.24 0.32 15.56
C SER A 463 -13.66 0.79 16.89
N PHE A 464 -13.60 2.11 17.10
CA PHE A 464 -12.95 2.73 18.26
C PHE A 464 -13.93 3.36 19.24
N SER A 465 -14.90 4.16 18.77
CA SER A 465 -15.88 4.81 19.64
C SER A 465 -17.24 4.96 18.96
N SER A 466 -18.28 4.46 19.61
CA SER A 466 -19.67 4.58 19.18
C SER A 466 -20.49 5.29 20.26
N LEU A 467 -21.17 6.36 19.88
CA LEU A 467 -22.13 7.10 20.70
C LEU A 467 -23.52 6.96 20.07
N GLY A 468 -24.35 6.11 20.67
CA GLY A 468 -25.72 5.82 20.25
C GLY A 468 -26.75 6.57 21.08
N TRP A 469 -27.93 6.86 20.52
CA TRP A 469 -29.09 7.23 21.31
C TRP A 469 -29.76 5.97 21.85
N GLU A 470 -30.22 5.07 20.96
CA GLU A 470 -30.82 3.77 21.32
C GLU A 470 -29.72 2.72 21.55
N SER A 471 -28.84 2.53 20.55
CA SER A 471 -27.85 1.45 20.60
C SER A 471 -26.45 1.86 20.13
N ALA A 472 -25.42 1.37 20.81
CA ALA A 472 -24.02 1.55 20.44
C ALA A 472 -23.24 0.23 20.43
N PHE A 473 -22.51 -0.03 19.35
CA PHE A 473 -21.65 -1.19 19.20
C PHE A 473 -20.24 -0.76 18.79
N SER A 474 -19.22 -1.21 19.54
CA SER A 474 -17.84 -1.04 19.13
C SER A 474 -16.86 -2.01 19.76
N ASN A 475 -15.66 -2.09 19.18
CA ASN A 475 -14.52 -2.80 19.76
C ASN A 475 -13.69 -1.93 20.73
N GLY A 476 -14.20 -0.74 21.09
CA GLY A 476 -13.55 0.18 22.02
C GLY A 476 -14.56 0.71 23.02
N PHE A 477 -14.97 1.96 22.84
CA PHE A 477 -15.89 2.69 23.71
C PHE A 477 -17.29 2.73 23.13
N SER A 478 -18.26 2.13 23.82
CA SER A 478 -19.67 2.12 23.43
C SER A 478 -20.51 2.83 24.48
N THR A 479 -21.25 3.86 24.09
CA THR A 479 -22.14 4.57 25.01
C THR A 479 -23.48 4.81 24.35
N ALA A 480 -24.56 4.39 25.01
CA ALA A 480 -25.94 4.58 24.57
C ALA A 480 -26.89 4.69 25.76
N ILE A 481 -28.16 5.04 25.51
CA ILE A 481 -29.19 5.05 26.56
C ILE A 481 -29.66 3.62 26.82
N ASP A 482 -30.11 2.91 25.79
CA ASP A 482 -30.80 1.64 25.96
C ASP A 482 -29.83 0.45 25.93
N ALA A 483 -29.01 0.32 24.86
CA ALA A 483 -28.15 -0.84 24.67
C ALA A 483 -26.72 -0.50 24.23
N ALA A 484 -25.71 -1.03 24.92
CA ALA A 484 -24.30 -0.90 24.52
C ALA A 484 -23.59 -2.25 24.51
N ILE A 485 -22.81 -2.48 23.44
CA ILE A 485 -21.97 -3.67 23.30
C ILE A 485 -20.54 -3.25 23.01
N GLY A 486 -19.61 -3.79 23.78
CA GLY A 486 -18.18 -3.56 23.62
C GLY A 486 -17.38 -3.80 24.89
N PRO A 487 -16.04 -3.72 24.81
CA PRO A 487 -15.16 -3.89 25.96
C PRO A 487 -15.39 -2.83 27.04
N ILE A 488 -15.61 -1.57 26.65
CA ILE A 488 -15.96 -0.47 27.54
C ILE A 488 -17.33 0.04 27.12
N ALA A 489 -18.38 -0.43 27.79
CA ALA A 489 -19.77 -0.17 27.39
C ALA A 489 -20.57 0.47 28.54
N ILE A 490 -21.38 1.48 28.21
CA ILE A 490 -22.22 2.24 29.13
C ILE A 490 -23.62 2.37 28.51
N ALA A 491 -24.62 1.71 29.10
CA ALA A 491 -26.04 1.79 28.76
C ALA A 491 -26.88 1.14 29.88
N GLN A 492 -28.21 1.13 29.74
CA GLN A 492 -29.09 0.32 30.59
C GLN A 492 -28.81 -1.18 30.43
N GLU A 493 -28.73 -1.64 29.18
CA GLU A 493 -28.39 -3.01 28.82
C GLU A 493 -26.97 -3.08 28.26
N VAL A 494 -26.07 -3.80 28.93
CA VAL A 494 -24.65 -3.88 28.57
C VAL A 494 -24.23 -5.31 28.29
N ASN A 495 -23.76 -5.59 27.08
CA ASN A 495 -23.26 -6.92 26.66
C ASN A 495 -24.24 -8.08 26.91
N THR A 496 -25.54 -7.81 26.96
CA THR A 496 -26.61 -8.81 27.12
C THR A 496 -27.14 -9.28 25.75
N PRO A 497 -27.80 -10.44 25.67
CA PRO A 497 -28.51 -10.85 24.45
C PRO A 497 -29.57 -9.84 24.01
N LEU A 498 -30.23 -9.18 24.97
CA LEU A 498 -31.18 -8.10 24.71
C LEU A 498 -30.47 -6.89 24.07
N ALA A 499 -29.31 -6.50 24.59
CA ALA A 499 -28.50 -5.44 23.96
C ALA A 499 -28.12 -5.79 22.50
N ALA A 500 -27.87 -7.07 22.19
CA ALA A 500 -27.49 -7.51 20.85
C ALA A 500 -28.67 -7.46 19.87
N ASP A 501 -29.88 -7.74 20.36
CA ASP A 501 -31.11 -7.63 19.59
C ASP A 501 -31.48 -6.17 19.32
N ILE A 502 -31.43 -5.31 20.36
CA ILE A 502 -31.65 -3.86 20.22
C ILE A 502 -30.63 -3.24 19.26
N ALA A 503 -29.37 -3.68 19.32
CA ALA A 503 -28.33 -3.25 18.39
C ALA A 503 -28.48 -3.81 16.97
N ASN A 504 -29.51 -4.60 16.65
CA ASN A 504 -29.81 -5.10 15.29
C ASN A 504 -28.62 -5.79 14.57
N LEU A 505 -27.75 -6.49 15.31
CA LEU A 505 -26.54 -7.10 14.75
C LEU A 505 -26.85 -8.21 13.72
N SER A 506 -28.03 -8.83 13.78
CA SER A 506 -28.49 -9.87 12.85
C SER A 506 -28.79 -9.33 11.44
N LEU A 507 -29.39 -8.13 11.34
CA LEU A 507 -29.68 -7.46 10.06
C LEU A 507 -28.41 -6.99 9.35
N MET A 508 -27.39 -6.60 10.10
CA MET A 508 -26.09 -6.23 9.55
C MET A 508 -25.42 -7.41 8.84
N ASP A 509 -25.52 -8.61 9.39
CA ASP A 509 -24.86 -9.79 8.83
C ASP A 509 -25.45 -10.19 7.47
N GLN A 510 -26.78 -10.15 7.36
CA GLN A 510 -27.48 -10.43 6.10
C GLN A 510 -27.17 -9.42 4.98
N SER A 511 -26.88 -8.17 5.37
CA SER A 511 -26.71 -7.05 4.44
C SER A 511 -25.24 -6.74 4.13
N TYR A 512 -24.30 -7.44 4.79
CA TYR A 512 -22.85 -7.18 4.76
C TYR A 512 -22.27 -7.07 3.33
N LEU A 513 -22.53 -8.08 2.50
CA LEU A 513 -21.94 -8.17 1.15
C LEU A 513 -22.40 -7.01 0.27
N TRP A 514 -23.66 -6.62 0.40
CA TRP A 514 -24.24 -5.51 -0.36
C TRP A 514 -23.66 -4.16 0.05
N ILE A 515 -23.42 -3.95 1.35
CA ILE A 515 -22.80 -2.73 1.86
C ILE A 515 -21.34 -2.62 1.38
N MET A 516 -20.58 -3.71 1.41
CA MET A 516 -19.21 -3.74 0.88
C MET A 516 -19.16 -3.50 -0.62
N ALA A 517 -20.02 -4.17 -1.39
CA ALA A 517 -20.13 -3.95 -2.83
C ALA A 517 -20.47 -2.47 -3.14
N ALA A 518 -21.38 -1.87 -2.37
CA ALA A 518 -21.74 -0.47 -2.51
C ALA A 518 -20.55 0.47 -2.22
N ILE A 519 -19.76 0.22 -1.18
CA ILE A 519 -18.56 1.02 -0.88
C ILE A 519 -17.52 0.93 -2.00
N ILE A 520 -17.26 -0.28 -2.52
CA ILE A 520 -16.31 -0.48 -3.63
C ILE A 520 -16.77 0.30 -4.87
N VAL A 521 -18.06 0.16 -5.24
CA VAL A 521 -18.63 0.77 -6.45
C VAL A 521 -18.81 2.28 -6.33
N LEU A 522 -19.16 2.79 -5.15
CA LEU A 522 -19.46 4.22 -4.95
C LEU A 522 -18.24 5.05 -4.50
N VAL A 523 -17.23 4.43 -3.90
CA VAL A 523 -16.06 5.14 -3.35
C VAL A 523 -14.80 4.85 -4.15
N ILE A 524 -14.42 3.57 -4.26
CA ILE A 524 -13.11 3.19 -4.81
C ILE A 524 -13.08 3.40 -6.32
N VAL A 525 -14.05 2.84 -7.04
CA VAL A 525 -14.10 2.93 -8.51
C VAL A 525 -14.14 4.40 -8.99
N PRO A 526 -15.00 5.29 -8.46
CA PRO A 526 -15.03 6.69 -8.88
C PRO A 526 -13.75 7.44 -8.52
N ALA A 527 -13.13 7.17 -7.36
CA ALA A 527 -11.87 7.80 -6.96
C ALA A 527 -10.71 7.42 -7.89
N VAL A 528 -10.61 6.14 -8.26
CA VAL A 528 -9.63 5.63 -9.24
C VAL A 528 -9.86 6.29 -10.61
N LEU A 529 -11.11 6.27 -11.09
CA LEU A 529 -11.48 6.84 -12.39
C LEU A 529 -11.18 8.35 -12.45
N HIS A 530 -11.56 9.09 -11.41
CA HIS A 530 -11.28 10.51 -11.30
C HIS A 530 -9.77 10.78 -11.29
N SER A 531 -9.02 10.10 -10.42
CA SER A 531 -7.56 10.26 -10.32
C SER A 531 -6.85 9.97 -11.65
N ASN A 532 -7.21 8.88 -12.32
CA ASN A 532 -6.67 8.54 -13.63
C ASN A 532 -7.03 9.57 -14.71
N LYS A 533 -8.26 10.08 -14.69
CA LYS A 533 -8.74 11.08 -15.65
C LYS A 533 -8.08 12.44 -15.44
N VAL A 534 -7.94 12.88 -14.20
CA VAL A 534 -7.14 14.07 -13.82
C VAL A 534 -5.71 13.92 -14.36
N ARG A 535 -5.06 12.78 -14.15
CA ARG A 535 -3.70 12.56 -14.66
C ARG A 535 -3.63 12.63 -16.20
N LYS A 536 -4.60 12.05 -16.90
CA LYS A 536 -4.64 12.06 -18.36
C LYS A 536 -4.89 13.45 -18.95
N ILE A 537 -5.73 14.24 -18.30
CA ILE A 537 -6.12 15.59 -18.75
C ILE A 537 -5.07 16.63 -18.32
N MET A 538 -4.60 16.57 -17.08
CA MET A 538 -3.79 17.60 -16.43
C MET A 538 -2.31 17.25 -16.33
N GLY A 539 -1.93 15.97 -16.48
CA GLY A 539 -0.57 15.46 -16.27
C GLY A 539 0.27 15.32 -17.55
N LYS A 540 -0.17 15.88 -18.69
CA LYS A 540 0.68 16.02 -19.88
C LYS A 540 1.57 17.24 -19.71
N HIS A 541 2.68 17.11 -18.99
CA HIS A 541 3.83 18.00 -19.08
C HIS A 541 5.11 17.20 -18.85
#